data_AF-A0A351G8Z3-F1
#
_entry.id   AF-A0A351G8Z3-F1
#
_cell.length_a   1.000
_cell.length_b   1.000
_cell.length_c   1.000
_cell.angle_alpha   90.00
_cell.angle_beta   90.00
_cell.angle_gamma   90.00
#
_symmetry.space_group_name_H-M   'P 1'
#
loop_
_entity.id
_entity.type
_entity.pdbx_description
1 polymer ?
#
loop_
_entity_poly.entity_id
_entity_poly.type
_entity_poly.pdbx_seq_one_letter_code
_entity_poly.pdbx_strand_id
1 'polypeptide(L)' 'DQILVFDQGRIVERGVHEELVASGGTYTEIYHLQLSQQEANPAEMDDKLPPNQQAGPNG' A
#
# COMPACT_ATOMS: atom_id res chain seq x y z
N ASP A 1 4.97 12.72 -4.08
CA ASP A 1 4.25 12.15 -2.93
C ASP A 1 5.09 11.16 -2.16
N GLN A 2 4.73 10.85 -0.92
CA GLN A 2 5.35 9.78 -0.12
C GLN A 2 4.28 8.90 0.49
N ILE A 3 4.55 7.61 0.51
CA ILE A 3 3.70 6.58 1.08
C ILE A 3 4.32 6.13 2.40
N LEU A 4 3.48 6.00 3.43
CA LEU A 4 3.85 5.48 4.74
C LEU A 4 3.03 4.23 5.01
N VAL A 5 3.71 3.10 5.24
CA VAL A 5 3.07 1.86 5.66
C VAL A 5 3.16 1.77 7.17
N PHE A 6 2.00 1.66 7.82
CA PHE A 6 1.90 1.46 9.25
C PHE A 6 1.54 0.02 9.57
N ASP A 7 2.28 -0.57 10.51
CA ASP A 7 1.94 -1.83 11.15
C ASP A 7 2.07 -1.68 12.66
N GLN A 8 1.05 -2.13 13.40
CA GLN A 8 0.99 -2.05 14.87
C GLN A 8 1.34 -0.66 15.45
N GLY A 9 0.91 0.41 14.77
CA GLY A 9 1.15 1.79 15.20
C GLY A 9 2.58 2.30 14.97
N ARG A 10 3.39 1.59 14.17
CA ARG A 10 4.75 2.00 13.77
C ARG A 10 4.85 2.07 12.25
N ILE A 11 5.72 2.95 11.77
CA ILE A 11 6.05 3.01 10.34
C ILE A 11 7.01 1.85 10.05
N VAL A 12 6.60 0.93 9.19
CA VAL A 12 7.42 -0.21 8.76
C VAL A 12 8.07 0.03 7.40
N GLU A 13 7.43 0.83 6.54
CA GLU A 13 7.99 1.24 5.25
C GLU A 13 7.67 2.70 4.91
N ARG A 14 8.59 3.36 4.21
CA ARG A 14 8.44 4.73 3.71
C ARG A 14 9.19 4.87 2.39
N GLY A 15 8.53 5.43 1.39
CA GLY A 15 9.13 5.69 0.09
C GLY A 15 8.13 6.25 -0.90
N VAL A 16 8.53 6.32 -2.16
CA VAL A 16 7.59 6.51 -3.27
C VAL A 16 7.07 5.15 -3.75
N HIS A 17 5.98 5.14 -4.53
CA HIS A 17 5.37 3.91 -5.04
C HIS A 17 6.40 2.99 -5.71
N GLU A 18 7.18 3.53 -6.64
CA GLU A 18 8.17 2.78 -7.42
C GLU A 18 9.22 2.09 -6.53
N GLU A 19 9.68 2.78 -5.50
CA GLU A 19 10.65 2.24 -4.53
C GLU A 19 10.04 1.12 -3.68
N LEU A 20 8.79 1.29 -3.23
CA LEU A 20 8.11 0.31 -2.37
C LEU A 20 7.64 -0.93 -3.14
N VAL A 21 7.30 -0.79 -4.43
CA VAL A 21 7.04 -1.93 -5.31
C VAL A 21 8.33 -2.68 -5.62
N ALA A 22 9.41 -1.95 -5.90
CA ALA A 22 10.72 -2.57 -6.16
C ALA A 22 11.30 -3.26 -4.91
N SER A 23 11.00 -2.77 -3.70
CA SER A 23 11.40 -3.42 -2.45
C SER A 23 10.66 -4.74 -2.19
N GLY A 24 9.49 -4.94 -2.80
CA GLY A 24 8.69 -6.15 -2.64
C GLY A 24 8.17 -6.38 -1.22
N GLY A 25 8.11 -5.31 -0.40
CA GLY A 25 7.72 -5.41 1.00
C GLY A 25 6.20 -5.36 1.24
N THR A 26 5.80 -5.00 2.45
CA THR A 26 4.39 -5.02 2.90
C THR A 26 3.47 -4.19 2.00
N TYR A 27 3.96 -3.05 1.51
CA TYR A 27 3.23 -2.25 0.53
C TYR A 27 2.83 -3.07 -0.72
N THR A 28 3.77 -3.86 -1.25
CA THR A 28 3.61 -4.63 -2.49
C THR A 28 2.56 -5.73 -2.33
N GLU A 29 2.57 -6.42 -1.19
CA GLU A 29 1.58 -7.47 -0.90
C GLU A 29 0.15 -6.91 -0.84
N ILE A 30 -0.04 -5.79 -0.15
CA ILE A 30 -1.34 -5.12 -0.05
C ILE A 30 -1.81 -4.64 -1.43
N TYR A 31 -0.89 -4.05 -2.20
CA TYR A 31 -1.16 -3.56 -3.55
C TYR A 31 -1.65 -4.69 -4.48
N HIS A 32 -0.96 -5.84 -4.48
CA HIS A 32 -1.37 -7.00 -5.29
C HIS A 32 -2.73 -7.56 -4.88
N LEU A 33 -3.05 -7.58 -3.57
CA LEU A 33 -4.34 -8.05 -3.09
C LEU A 33 -5.49 -7.18 -3.58
N GLN A 34 -5.33 -5.85 -3.58
CA GLN A 34 -6.34 -4.93 -4.12
C GLN A 34 -6.50 -5.03 -5.63
N LEU A 35 -5.39 -5.21 -6.38
CA LEU A 35 -5.42 -5.44 -7.82
C LEU A 35 -6.18 -6.71 -8.21
N SER A 36 -6.14 -7.71 -7.34
CA SER A 36 -6.86 -8.97 -7.53
C SER A 36 -8.38 -8.83 -7.36
N GLN A 37 -8.83 -7.79 -6.64
CA GLN A 37 -10.22 -7.60 -6.21
C GLN A 37 -10.97 -6.54 -7.04
N GLN A 38 -10.27 -5.71 -7.81
CA GLN A 38 -10.85 -4.70 -8.70
C GLN A 38 -10.44 -5.00 -10.13
N GLU A 39 -11.37 -4.92 -11.08
CA GLU A 39 -11.07 -5.00 -12.52
C GLU A 39 -9.97 -3.96 -12.83
N ALA A 40 -8.76 -4.45 -13.06
CA ALA A 40 -7.53 -3.70 -12.84
C ALA A 40 -7.34 -2.57 -13.85
N ASN A 41 -7.60 -1.33 -13.45
CA ASN A 41 -7.02 -0.16 -14.10
C ASN A 41 -5.86 0.38 -13.23
N PRO A 42 -4.60 0.01 -13.54
CA PRO A 42 -3.44 0.38 -12.72
C PRO A 42 -3.20 1.90 -12.66
N ALA A 43 -3.71 2.68 -13.62
CA ALA A 43 -3.57 4.13 -13.63
C ALA A 43 -4.53 4.87 -12.67
N GLU A 44 -5.64 4.23 -12.25
CA GLU A 44 -6.61 4.84 -11.33
C GLU A 44 -6.30 4.52 -9.85
N MET A 45 -5.40 3.58 -9.56
CA MET A 45 -5.04 3.21 -8.19
C MET A 45 -4.03 4.15 -7.54
N ASP A 46 -3.21 4.86 -8.33
CA ASP A 46 -2.24 5.84 -7.82
C ASP A 46 -2.95 7.02 -7.12
N ASP A 47 -4.09 7.46 -7.68
CA ASP A 47 -4.97 8.51 -7.10
C ASP A 47 -5.82 8.01 -5.92
N LYS A 48 -6.04 6.68 -5.83
CA LYS A 48 -6.95 6.06 -4.85
C LYS A 48 -6.25 5.49 -3.63
N LEU A 49 -4.94 5.58 -3.49
CA LEU A 49 -4.26 5.23 -2.25
C LEU A 49 -4.70 6.21 -1.16
N PRO A 50 -5.52 5.77 -0.18
CA PRO A 50 -5.92 6.65 0.88
C PRO A 50 -4.70 6.88 1.77
N PRO A 51 -4.41 8.13 2.15
CA PRO A 51 -3.17 8.49 2.82
C PRO A 51 -3.00 7.87 4.23
N ASN A 52 -3.95 7.07 4.73
CA ASN A 52 -3.86 6.48 6.07
C ASN A 52 -4.91 5.38 6.41
N GLN A 53 -5.09 4.33 5.59
CA GLN A 53 -6.00 3.25 6.00
C GLN A 53 -5.33 2.27 6.96
N GLN A 54 -5.71 2.38 8.24
CA GLN A 54 -5.39 1.52 9.37
C GLN A 54 -5.44 0.02 9.00
N ALA A 55 -4.28 -0.60 8.88
CA ALA A 55 -4.15 -2.04 9.02
C ALA A 55 -4.23 -2.37 10.52
N GLY A 56 -5.45 -2.47 11.03
CA GLY A 56 -5.70 -3.10 12.32
C GLY A 56 -6.41 -4.42 12.07
N PRO A 57 -5.77 -5.59 12.17
CA PRO A 57 -6.51 -6.77 12.53
C PRO A 57 -6.90 -6.61 14.01
N ASN A 58 -8.17 -6.29 14.27
CA ASN A 58 -8.78 -6.69 15.53
C ASN A 58 -8.95 -8.21 15.47
N GLY A 59 -8.14 -8.91 16.27
CA GLY A 59 -8.16 -10.36 16.47
C GLY A 59 -7.15 -10.75 17.53
#